data_AF-A0A2T0ANV0-F1
#
_entry.id   AF-A0A2T0ANV0-F1
#
_cell.length_a   1.000
_cell.length_b   1.000
_cell.length_c   1.000
_cell.angle_alpha   90.00
_cell.angle_beta   90.00
_cell.angle_gamma   90.00
#
_symmetry.space_group_name_H-M   'P 1'
#
loop_
_entity.id
_entity.type
_entity.pdbx_description
1 polymer ?
#
loop_
_entity_poly.entity_id
_entity_poly.type
_entity_poly.pdbx_seq_one_letter_code
_entity_poly.pdbx_strand_id
1 'polypeptide(L)'
;MPETKMIHIRFPATVIDKMTVYLKEHGINRNSFIVEAVTEKLRREMQVKAFRETRGALTHEDAPEWTKTGGTKWVQGLRGKD
;
A
#
# COMPACT_ATOMS: atom_id res chain seq x y z
N MET A 1 20.94 -4.80 -17.09
CA MET A 1 20.35 -5.02 -15.75
C MET A 1 20.00 -3.66 -15.16
N PRO A 2 18.86 -3.47 -14.48
CA PRO A 2 18.59 -2.20 -13.81
C PRO A 2 19.72 -1.89 -12.83
N GLU A 3 20.12 -0.63 -12.73
CA GLU A 3 21.15 -0.20 -11.79
C GLU A 3 20.73 -0.53 -10.35
N THR A 4 21.48 -1.40 -9.68
CA THR A 4 21.27 -1.72 -8.27
C THR A 4 22.17 -0.85 -7.40
N LYS A 5 21.62 -0.32 -6.30
CA LYS A 5 22.38 0.45 -5.29
C LYS A 5 22.40 -0.33 -3.98
N MET A 6 23.58 -0.44 -3.37
CA MET A 6 23.74 -1.08 -2.06
C MET A 6 23.42 -0.09 -0.95
N ILE A 7 22.65 -0.53 0.04
CA ILE A 7 22.30 0.26 1.22
C ILE A 7 22.69 -0.52 2.49
N HIS A 8 23.32 0.16 3.44
CA HIS A 8 23.67 -0.42 4.73
C HIS A 8 22.60 -0.06 5.77
N ILE A 9 21.85 -1.05 6.25
CA ILE A 9 20.75 -0.86 7.20
C ILE A 9 21.04 -1.64 8.48
N ARG A 10 20.85 -0.99 9.63
CA ARG A 10 20.89 -1.66 10.93
C ARG A 10 19.52 -2.24 11.27
N PHE A 11 19.50 -3.52 11.62
CA PHE A 11 18.31 -4.21 12.10
C PHE A 11 18.45 -4.54 13.58
N PRO A 12 17.35 -4.57 14.35
CA PRO A 12 17.35 -5.17 15.68
C PRO A 12 17.72 -6.65 15.58
N ALA A 13 18.61 -7.12 16.46
CA ALA A 13 19.10 -8.51 16.46
C ALA A 13 17.94 -9.52 16.53
N THR A 14 16.97 -9.26 17.39
CA THR A 14 15.78 -10.11 17.57
C THR A 14 14.95 -10.28 16.29
N VAL A 15 14.96 -9.28 15.40
CA VAL A 15 14.27 -9.35 14.11
C VAL A 15 15.08 -10.19 13.12
N ILE A 16 16.40 -10.03 13.12
CA ILE A 16 17.31 -10.84 12.28
C ILE A 16 17.21 -12.31 12.65
N ASP A 17 17.16 -12.64 13.94
CA ASP A 17 17.07 -14.03 14.41
C ASP A 17 15.77 -14.68 13.93
N LYS A 18 14.63 -14.00 14.16
CA LYS A 18 13.32 -14.46 13.70
C LYS A 18 13.25 -14.62 12.18
N MET A 19 13.77 -13.63 11.45
CA MET A 19 13.82 -13.67 9.99
C MET A 19 14.68 -14.83 9.51
N THR A 20 15.84 -15.06 10.13
CA THR A 20 16.76 -16.14 9.73
C THR A 20 16.14 -17.51 9.93
N VAL A 21 15.45 -17.74 11.05
CA VAL A 21 14.70 -18.98 11.29
C VAL A 21 13.63 -19.18 10.21
N TYR A 22 12.79 -18.16 9.99
CA TYR A 22 11.71 -18.22 8.99
C TYR A 22 12.23 -18.50 7.57
N LEU A 23 13.27 -17.79 7.14
CA LEU A 23 13.86 -17.96 5.80
C LEU A 23 14.45 -19.36 5.61
N LYS A 24 15.07 -19.92 6.66
CA LYS A 24 15.63 -21.27 6.63
C LYS A 24 14.54 -22.32 6.52
N GLU A 25 13.46 -22.18 7.29
CA GLU A 25 12.32 -23.11 7.27
C GLU A 25 11.62 -23.15 5.90
N HIS A 26 11.60 -22.01 5.19
CA HIS A 26 10.88 -21.88 3.93
C HIS A 26 11.78 -21.89 2.69
N GLY A 27 13.11 -22.02 2.85
CA GLY A 27 14.07 -22.02 1.74
C GLY A 27 14.10 -20.71 0.94
N ILE A 28 13.78 -19.57 1.56
CA ILE A 28 13.62 -18.27 0.90
C ILE A 28 14.95 -17.49 0.90
N ASN A 29 15.26 -16.85 -0.23
CA ASN A 29 16.42 -15.97 -0.32
C ASN A 29 16.21 -14.68 0.50
N ARG A 30 17.20 -14.33 1.33
CA ARG A 30 17.14 -13.15 2.20
C ARG A 30 16.96 -11.85 1.42
N ASN A 31 17.69 -11.67 0.33
CA ASN A 31 17.64 -10.44 -0.45
C ASN A 31 16.29 -10.28 -1.15
N SER A 32 15.75 -11.34 -1.76
CA SER A 32 14.42 -11.28 -2.38
C SER A 32 13.34 -10.96 -1.34
N PHE A 33 13.38 -11.62 -0.18
CA PHE A 33 12.44 -11.37 0.91
C PHE A 33 12.45 -9.90 1.38
N ILE A 34 13.62 -9.32 1.58
CA ILE A 34 13.74 -7.91 2.00
C ILE A 34 13.28 -6.97 0.90
N VAL A 35 13.67 -7.21 -0.36
CA VAL A 35 13.28 -6.38 -1.51
C VAL A 35 11.76 -6.40 -1.68
N GLU A 36 11.14 -7.57 -1.61
CA GLU A 36 9.68 -7.71 -1.70
C GLU A 36 8.97 -6.99 -0.55
N ALA A 37 9.43 -7.16 0.69
CA ALA A 37 8.86 -6.49 1.86
C ALA A 37 8.94 -4.96 1.74
N VAL A 38 10.08 -4.42 1.29
CA VAL A 38 10.28 -2.98 1.07
C VAL A 38 9.40 -2.48 -0.08
N THR A 39 9.35 -3.21 -1.20
CA THR A 39 8.51 -2.85 -2.36
C THR A 39 7.05 -2.78 -1.97
N GLU A 40 6.55 -3.78 -1.24
CA GLU A 40 5.17 -3.82 -0.79
C GLU A 40 4.85 -2.71 0.22
N LYS A 41 5.78 -2.42 1.15
CA LYS A 41 5.61 -1.30 2.08
C LYS A 41 5.53 0.04 1.35
N LEU A 42 6.45 0.30 0.42
CA LEU A 42 6.45 1.53 -0.38
C LEU A 42 5.18 1.68 -1.20
N ARG A 43 4.72 0.59 -1.85
CA ARG A 43 3.46 0.58 -2.60
C ARG A 43 2.28 1.01 -1.73
N ARG A 44 2.17 0.47 -0.50
CA ARG A 44 1.11 0.84 0.45
C ARG A 44 1.20 2.30 0.89
N GLU A 45 2.40 2.78 1.23
CA GLU A 45 2.59 4.19 1.63
C GLU A 45 2.26 5.16 0.49
N MET A 46 2.64 4.83 -0.74
CA MET A 46 2.30 5.63 -1.92
C MET A 46 0.79 5.66 -2.18
N GLN A 47 0.10 4.53 -2.04
CA GLN A 47 -1.36 4.49 -2.18
C GLN A 47 -2.03 5.36 -1.12
N VAL A 48 -1.62 5.25 0.15
CA VAL A 48 -2.15 6.09 1.23
C VAL A 48 -1.87 7.57 0.97
N LYS A 49 -0.68 7.92 0.50
CA LYS A 49 -0.34 9.29 0.11
C LYS A 49 -1.24 9.78 -1.02
N ALA A 50 -1.40 9.01 -2.08
CA ALA A 50 -2.27 9.35 -3.21
C ALA A 50 -3.72 9.58 -2.74
N PHE A 51 -4.27 8.72 -1.87
CA PHE A 51 -5.60 8.92 -1.31
C PHE A 51 -5.72 10.18 -0.44
N ARG A 52 -4.66 10.56 0.28
CA ARG A 52 -4.64 11.80 1.07
C ARG A 52 -4.56 13.02 0.17
N GLU A 53 -3.78 12.96 -0.90
CA GLU A 53 -3.62 14.07 -1.86
C GLU A 53 -4.87 14.25 -2.73
N THR A 54 -5.58 13.16 -3.07
CA THR A 54 -6.85 13.24 -3.80
C THR A 54 -8.03 13.62 -2.91
N ARG A 55 -7.87 13.62 -1.58
CA ARG A 55 -8.92 14.03 -0.65
C ARG A 55 -9.22 15.52 -0.84
N GLY A 56 -10.39 15.81 -1.40
CA GLY A 56 -10.81 17.18 -1.70
C GLY A 56 -10.38 17.68 -3.08
N ALA A 57 -9.81 16.82 -3.93
CA ALA A 57 -9.49 17.16 -5.32
C ALA A 57 -10.74 17.34 -6.20
N LEU A 58 -11.89 16.82 -5.76
CA LEU A 58 -13.18 17.09 -6.38
C LEU A 58 -13.98 17.98 -5.44
N THR A 59 -14.26 19.19 -5.89
CA THR A 59 -15.13 20.15 -5.22
C THR A 59 -16.60 19.88 -5.55
N HIS A 60 -17.51 20.58 -4.87
CA HIS A 60 -18.94 20.50 -5.19
C HIS A 60 -19.28 21.01 -6.60
N GLU A 61 -18.40 21.82 -7.19
CA GLU A 61 -18.52 22.32 -8.56
C GLU A 61 -18.11 21.26 -9.58
N ASP A 62 -17.14 20.40 -9.23
CA ASP A 62 -16.63 19.33 -10.09
C ASP A 62 -17.57 18.12 -10.16
N ALA A 63 -18.36 17.88 -9.11
CA ALA A 63 -19.35 16.78 -9.04
C ALA A 63 -20.60 17.17 -8.23
N PRO A 64 -21.45 18.08 -8.76
CA PRO A 64 -22.62 18.61 -8.06
C PRO A 64 -23.72 17.58 -7.77
N GLU A 65 -23.70 16.42 -8.41
CA GLU A 65 -24.61 15.30 -8.15
C GLU A 65 -24.21 14.49 -6.89
N TRP A 66 -22.96 14.58 -6.45
CA TRP A 66 -22.47 13.90 -5.24
C TRP A 66 -22.95 14.57 -3.94
N THR A 67 -23.29 15.86 -3.99
CA THR A 67 -23.92 16.57 -2.86
C THR A 67 -25.42 16.33 -2.79
N LYS A 68 -26.08 16.04 -3.92
CA LYS A 68 -27.52 15.78 -3.99
C LYS A 68 -27.91 14.39 -3.49
N THR A 69 -27.00 13.42 -3.62
CA THR A 69 -27.25 12.02 -3.28
C THR A 69 -26.23 11.58 -2.24
N GLY A 70 -26.66 11.29 -1.01
CA GLY A 70 -25.75 10.78 0.01
C GLY A 70 -24.99 9.56 -0.52
N GLY A 71 -23.67 9.49 -0.31
CA GLY A 71 -22.81 8.47 -0.93
C GLY A 71 -23.32 7.03 -0.75
N THR A 72 -24.02 6.74 0.35
CA THR A 72 -24.69 5.46 0.60
C THR A 72 -25.79 5.13 -0.41
N LYS A 73 -26.66 6.10 -0.75
CA LYS A 73 -27.74 5.92 -1.73
C LYS A 73 -27.18 5.72 -3.14
N TRP A 74 -26.11 6.44 -3.48
CA TRP A 74 -25.41 6.26 -4.76
C TRP A 74 -24.79 4.86 -4.90
N VAL A 75 -24.12 4.36 -3.86
CA VAL A 75 -23.55 3.01 -3.85
C VAL A 75 -24.63 1.92 -3.88
N GLN A 76 -25.80 2.15 -3.25
CA GLN A 76 -26.93 1.22 -3.30
C GLN A 76 -27.48 1.08 -4.72
N GLY A 77 -27.68 2.19 -5.44
CA GLY A 77 -28.12 2.18 -6.84
C GLY A 77 -27.13 1.47 -7.78
N LEU A 78 -25.82 1.68 -7.60
CA LEU A 78 -24.79 0.96 -8.37
C LEU A 78 -24.78 -0.55 -8.13
N ARG A 79 -25.22 -0.99 -6.95
CA ARG A 79 -25.31 -2.41 -6.59
C ARG A 79 -26.62 -3.06 -7.01
N GLY A 80 -27.49 -2.33 -7.73
CA GLY A 80 -28.81 -2.83 -8.17
C GLY A 80 -29.72 -3.20 -7.00
N LYS A 81 -29.50 -2.59 -5.82
CA LYS A 81 -30.40 -2.72 -4.68
C LYS A 81 -31.30 -1.48 -4.68
N ASP A 82 -32.42 -1.59 -5.39
CA ASP A 82 -33.57 -0.72 -5.20
C ASP A 82 -34.17 -0.92 -3.80
#